data_AF-A0A0A1A291-F1
#
_entry.id   AF-A0A0A1A291-F1
#
_cell.length_a   1.000
_cell.length_b   1.000
_cell.length_c   1.000
_cell.angle_alpha   90.00
_cell.angle_beta   90.00
_cell.angle_gamma   90.00
#
_symmetry.space_group_name_H-M   'P 1'
#
loop_
_entity.id
_entity.type
_entity.pdbx_description
1 polymer ?
#
loop_
_entity_poly.entity_id
_entity_poly.type
_entity_poly.pdbx_seq_one_letter_code
_entity_poly.pdbx_strand_id
1 'polypeptide(L)'
;MKKLNVSIFSIAVCFSLNVFAGGGGWSSDLVDPQQCVKLSGAQYTYNSSSNKCMQGINEGKVHGVSLFGTFYYGDGSQGTFKGRVSPGTTLNTNQDMNKTNKYGVKYKVITEWVR
;
A
#
# COMPACT_ATOMS: atom_id res chain seq x y z
N MET A 1 4.66 52.81 32.05
CA MET A 1 4.73 51.41 32.53
C MET A 1 3.69 50.59 31.79
N LYS A 2 4.09 49.79 30.79
CA LYS A 2 3.18 48.92 30.01
C LYS A 2 3.34 47.48 30.53
N LYS A 3 2.28 46.90 31.08
CA LYS A 3 2.23 45.49 31.51
C LYS A 3 1.96 44.62 30.28
N LEU A 4 2.90 43.75 29.92
CA LEU A 4 2.74 42.75 28.87
C LEU A 4 2.05 41.51 29.49
N ASN A 5 0.80 41.26 29.13
CA ASN A 5 0.09 40.03 29.50
C ASN A 5 0.45 38.95 28.46
N VAL A 6 1.39 38.06 28.80
CA VAL A 6 1.69 36.88 27.98
C VAL A 6 0.79 35.74 28.44
N SER A 7 -0.28 35.50 27.68
CA SER A 7 -1.11 34.31 27.81
C SER A 7 -0.40 33.15 27.13
N ILE A 8 0.13 32.22 27.94
CA ILE A 8 0.73 30.98 27.45
C ILE A 8 -0.41 30.02 27.12
N PHE A 9 -0.85 30.01 25.87
CA PHE A 9 -1.65 28.91 25.35
C PHE A 9 -0.76 27.68 25.23
N SER A 10 -0.87 26.77 26.19
CA SER A 10 -0.29 25.42 26.12
C SER A 10 -0.96 24.64 24.98
N ILE A 11 -0.41 24.75 23.77
CA ILE A 11 -0.72 23.82 22.69
C ILE A 11 0.01 22.52 23.07
N ALA A 12 -0.73 21.61 23.71
CA ALA A 12 -0.32 20.22 23.81
C ALA A 12 -0.27 19.65 22.39
N VAL A 13 0.87 19.82 21.72
CA VAL A 13 1.15 19.12 20.48
C VAL A 13 1.35 17.66 20.88
N CYS A 14 0.30 16.87 20.75
CA CYS A 14 0.37 15.41 20.75
C CYS A 14 1.18 14.98 19.53
N PHE A 15 2.50 15.13 19.60
CA PHE A 15 3.40 14.32 18.82
C PHE A 15 3.30 12.93 19.41
N SER A 16 2.49 12.07 18.79
CA SER A 16 2.55 10.64 18.95
C SER A 16 3.95 10.18 18.50
N LEU A 17 4.94 10.38 19.36
CA LEU A 17 6.27 9.80 19.22
C LEU A 17 6.11 8.29 19.46
N ASN A 18 5.68 7.59 18.41
CA ASN A 18 6.03 6.18 18.27
C ASN A 18 7.53 6.12 17.99
N VAL A 19 8.33 6.43 19.00
CA VAL A 19 9.75 6.15 19.02
C VAL A 19 9.83 4.64 19.18
N PHE A 20 9.92 3.93 18.04
CA PHE A 20 10.35 2.53 18.04
C PHE A 20 11.83 2.53 18.40
N ALA A 21 12.09 2.57 19.71
CA ALA A 21 13.42 2.48 20.28
C ALA A 21 14.00 1.09 20.02
N GLY A 22 15.06 1.04 19.21
CA GLY A 22 16.17 0.10 19.36
C GLY A 22 16.00 -1.31 18.75
N GLY A 23 16.79 -1.57 17.70
CA GLY A 23 17.35 -2.90 17.43
C GLY A 23 16.72 -3.66 16.25
N GLY A 24 17.15 -3.32 15.03
CA GLY A 24 16.75 -4.02 13.80
C GLY A 24 15.54 -3.38 13.13
N GLY A 25 15.76 -2.24 12.46
CA GLY A 25 14.69 -1.56 11.74
C GLY A 25 14.11 -2.43 10.62
N TRP A 26 12.84 -2.19 10.28
CA TRP A 26 12.24 -2.80 9.10
C TRP A 26 13.10 -2.55 7.85
N SER A 27 13.32 -3.60 7.05
CA SER A 27 13.96 -3.49 5.75
C SER A 27 13.03 -4.06 4.68
N SER A 28 12.83 -3.29 3.62
CA SER A 28 12.06 -3.72 2.45
C SER A 28 12.66 -4.92 1.74
N ASP A 29 13.96 -5.19 1.94
CA ASP A 29 14.65 -6.31 1.29
C ASP A 29 14.32 -7.65 1.98
N LEU A 30 13.78 -7.59 3.20
CA LEU A 30 13.38 -8.76 3.99
C LEU A 30 11.90 -9.13 3.84
N VAL A 31 11.13 -8.30 3.12
CA VAL A 31 9.68 -8.50 2.93
C VAL A 31 9.35 -8.35 1.45
N ASP A 32 8.91 -9.45 0.83
CA ASP A 32 8.46 -9.41 -0.56
C ASP A 32 7.18 -8.56 -0.69
N PRO A 33 7.16 -7.50 -1.51
CA PRO A 33 5.97 -6.67 -1.71
C PRO A 33 4.75 -7.45 -2.22
N GLN A 34 4.92 -8.60 -2.89
CA GLN A 34 3.80 -9.47 -3.30
C GLN A 34 2.98 -9.97 -2.11
N GLN A 35 3.61 -10.19 -0.95
CA GLN A 35 2.93 -10.65 0.26
C GLN A 35 2.06 -9.56 0.91
N CYS A 36 2.29 -8.30 0.52
CA CYS A 36 1.60 -7.13 1.05
C CYS A 36 0.45 -6.64 0.17
N VAL A 37 0.15 -7.36 -0.91
CA VAL A 37 -0.99 -7.08 -1.78
C VAL A 37 -1.91 -8.29 -1.86
N LYS A 38 -3.21 -8.05 -1.96
CA LYS A 38 -4.23 -9.10 -2.12
C LYS A 38 -5.08 -8.78 -3.32
N LEU A 39 -5.30 -9.77 -4.19
CA LEU A 39 -6.27 -9.67 -5.28
C LEU A 39 -7.61 -10.22 -4.80
N SER A 40 -8.67 -9.41 -4.91
CA SER A 40 -10.05 -9.84 -4.69
C SER A 40 -10.89 -9.47 -5.90
N GLY A 41 -11.36 -10.47 -6.64
CA GLY A 41 -11.96 -10.27 -7.95
C GLY A 41 -10.97 -9.58 -8.90
N ALA A 42 -11.31 -8.37 -9.34
CA ALA A 42 -10.50 -7.53 -10.22
C ALA A 42 -9.78 -6.37 -9.50
N GLN A 43 -9.75 -6.36 -8.16
CA GLN A 43 -9.19 -5.27 -7.37
C GLN A 43 -8.04 -5.74 -6.48
N TYR A 44 -6.93 -5.02 -6.53
CA TYR A 44 -5.83 -5.15 -5.57
C TYR A 44 -6.04 -4.24 -4.36
N THR A 45 -5.83 -4.81 -3.19
CA THR A 45 -5.86 -4.12 -1.90
C THR A 45 -4.55 -4.33 -1.15
N TYR A 46 -4.19 -3.37 -0.30
CA TYR A 46 -3.05 -3.53 0.59
C TYR A 46 -3.41 -4.41 1.78
N ASN A 47 -2.52 -5.33 2.15
CA ASN A 47 -2.73 -6.25 3.27
C ASN A 47 -2.44 -5.58 4.62
N SER A 48 -3.29 -4.64 5.03
CA SER A 48 -3.14 -3.91 6.29
C SER A 48 -3.26 -4.77 7.55
N SER A 49 -3.78 -6.00 7.43
CA SER A 49 -3.83 -6.96 8.54
C SER A 49 -2.47 -7.60 8.84
N SER A 50 -1.47 -7.44 7.96
CA SER A 50 -0.13 -7.98 8.18
C SER A 50 0.74 -6.96 8.90
N ASN A 51 1.17 -7.31 10.12
CA ASN A 51 2.10 -6.49 10.90
C ASN A 51 3.39 -6.20 10.12
N LYS A 52 3.92 -7.16 9.35
CA LYS A 52 5.14 -6.98 8.56
C LYS A 52 4.98 -5.95 7.43
N CYS A 53 3.81 -5.90 6.82
CA CYS A 53 3.50 -4.93 5.77
C CYS A 53 3.29 -3.54 6.37
N MET A 54 2.48 -3.46 7.44
CA MET A 54 2.21 -2.21 8.13
C MET A 54 3.44 -1.62 8.82
N GLN A 55 4.41 -2.43 9.24
CA GLN A 55 5.62 -1.93 9.90
C GLN A 55 6.39 -0.94 9.02
N GLY A 56 6.59 -1.24 7.73
CA GLY A 56 7.29 -0.32 6.81
C GLY A 56 6.52 0.99 6.58
N ILE A 57 5.19 0.94 6.55
CA ILE A 57 4.32 2.12 6.45
C ILE A 57 4.40 2.95 7.74
N ASN A 58 4.27 2.30 8.90
CA ASN A 58 4.25 2.93 10.22
C ASN A 58 5.62 3.55 10.59
N GLU A 59 6.72 2.91 10.16
CA GLU A 59 8.08 3.45 10.30
C GLU A 59 8.39 4.52 9.23
N GLY A 60 7.47 4.82 8.30
CA GLY A 60 7.65 5.83 7.26
C GLY A 60 8.70 5.46 6.20
N LYS A 61 9.05 4.18 6.07
CA LYS A 61 10.08 3.69 5.14
C LYS A 61 9.54 3.35 3.75
N VAL A 62 8.24 3.08 3.67
CA VAL A 62 7.51 2.87 2.41
C VAL A 62 6.16 3.57 2.47
N HIS A 63 5.61 3.84 1.29
CA HIS A 63 4.31 4.48 1.10
C HIS A 63 3.26 3.56 0.46
N GLY A 64 3.63 2.31 0.18
CA GLY A 64 2.76 1.31 -0.44
C GLY A 64 3.53 0.39 -1.38
N VAL A 65 2.78 -0.32 -2.21
CA VAL A 65 3.31 -1.21 -3.24
C VAL A 65 2.83 -0.73 -4.60
N SER A 66 3.78 -0.55 -5.52
CA SER A 66 3.51 -0.34 -6.94
C SER A 66 3.25 -1.70 -7.58
N LEU A 67 2.18 -1.81 -8.37
CA LEU A 67 1.88 -2.98 -9.17
C LEU A 67 1.90 -2.61 -10.64
N PHE A 68 2.56 -3.45 -11.42
CA PHE A 68 2.41 -3.51 -12.86
C PHE A 68 2.08 -4.93 -13.26
N GLY A 69 0.98 -5.14 -13.96
CA GLY A 69 0.57 -6.47 -14.34
C GLY A 69 -0.09 -6.54 -15.71
N THR A 70 0.01 -7.71 -16.31
CA THR A 70 -0.72 -8.09 -17.52
C THR A 70 -1.69 -9.20 -17.16
N PHE A 71 -2.92 -9.11 -17.63
CA PHE A 71 -3.90 -10.18 -17.55
C PHE A 71 -4.21 -10.74 -18.93
N TYR A 72 -4.43 -12.04 -19.00
CA TYR A 72 -4.66 -12.80 -20.22
C TYR A 72 -5.97 -13.56 -20.10
N TYR A 73 -6.87 -13.37 -21.06
CA TYR A 73 -8.12 -14.12 -21.16
C TYR A 73 -7.91 -15.42 -21.95
N GLY A 74 -8.77 -16.40 -21.71
CA GLY A 74 -8.77 -17.66 -22.46
C GLY A 74 -9.05 -17.51 -23.97
N ASP A 75 -9.61 -16.38 -24.41
CA ASP A 75 -9.84 -16.04 -25.82
C ASP A 75 -8.59 -15.47 -26.53
N GLY A 76 -7.46 -15.37 -25.82
CA GLY A 76 -6.20 -14.83 -26.33
C GLY A 76 -6.07 -13.31 -26.23
N SER A 77 -7.13 -12.59 -25.83
CA SER A 77 -7.04 -11.16 -25.56
C SER A 77 -6.33 -10.89 -24.23
N GLN A 78 -5.67 -9.74 -24.13
CA GLN A 78 -4.92 -9.35 -22.94
C GLN A 78 -5.13 -7.87 -22.62
N GLY A 79 -4.86 -7.50 -21.38
CA GLY A 79 -4.82 -6.11 -20.94
C GLY A 79 -3.75 -5.90 -19.88
N THR A 80 -3.42 -4.64 -19.63
CA THR A 80 -2.40 -4.25 -18.66
C THR A 80 -2.97 -3.29 -17.64
N PHE A 81 -2.51 -3.38 -16.40
CA PHE A 81 -2.81 -2.44 -15.34
C PHE A 81 -1.53 -1.97 -14.66
N LYS A 82 -1.53 -0.71 -14.21
CA LYS A 82 -0.45 -0.12 -13.44
C LYS A 82 -1.04 0.79 -12.38
N GLY A 83 -0.50 0.74 -11.17
CA GLY A 83 -0.88 1.69 -10.13
C GLY A 83 -0.23 1.37 -8.80
N ARG A 84 -0.65 2.10 -7.76
CA ARG A 84 -0.17 1.92 -6.39
C ARG A 84 -1.32 1.43 -5.52
N VAL A 85 -1.02 0.54 -4.58
CA VAL A 85 -1.89 0.23 -3.45
C VAL A 85 -1.19 0.62 -2.15
N SER A 86 -1.98 1.13 -1.22
CA SER A 86 -1.55 1.52 0.12
C SER A 86 -2.74 1.34 1.07
N PRO A 87 -2.55 1.44 2.40
CA PRO A 87 -3.68 1.43 3.32
C PRO A 87 -4.72 2.48 2.92
N GLY A 88 -5.96 2.04 2.66
CA GLY A 88 -7.06 2.90 2.19
C GLY A 88 -7.09 3.20 0.68
N THR A 89 -6.07 2.82 -0.09
CA THR A 89 -6.04 2.98 -1.55
C THR A 89 -6.01 1.63 -2.26
N THR A 90 -6.97 1.42 -3.16
CA THR A 90 -7.09 0.19 -3.95
C THR A 90 -6.74 0.44 -5.41
N LEU A 91 -6.41 -0.63 -6.14
CA LEU A 91 -6.12 -0.58 -7.57
C LEU A 91 -7.06 -1.52 -8.32
N ASN A 92 -7.90 -0.96 -9.19
CA ASN A 92 -8.71 -1.75 -10.11
C ASN A 92 -7.87 -2.16 -11.33
N THR A 93 -7.97 -3.42 -11.72
CA THR A 93 -7.31 -3.96 -12.91
C THR A 93 -8.06 -3.64 -14.21
N ASN A 94 -9.26 -3.06 -14.12
CA ASN A 94 -10.14 -2.69 -15.23
C ASN A 94 -10.47 -3.86 -16.16
N GLN A 95 -10.60 -5.05 -15.58
CA GLN A 95 -10.95 -6.25 -16.31
C GLN A 95 -12.41 -6.25 -16.72
N ASP A 96 -12.68 -6.76 -17.92
CA ASP A 96 -14.01 -7.15 -18.32
C ASP A 96 -14.44 -8.40 -17.53
N MET A 97 -15.38 -8.21 -16.60
CA MET A 97 -15.91 -9.27 -15.75
C MET A 97 -16.73 -10.30 -16.54
N ASN A 98 -17.37 -9.90 -17.65
CA ASN A 98 -18.10 -10.84 -18.51
C ASN A 98 -17.13 -11.80 -19.20
N LYS A 99 -16.01 -11.27 -19.71
CA LYS A 99 -14.93 -12.11 -20.26
C LYS A 99 -14.25 -12.96 -19.20
N THR A 100 -13.99 -12.39 -18.02
CA THR A 100 -13.37 -13.10 -16.90
C THR A 100 -14.20 -14.32 -16.49
N ASN A 101 -15.51 -14.15 -16.36
CA ASN A 101 -16.42 -15.25 -15.98
C ASN A 101 -16.58 -16.30 -17.09
N LYS A 102 -16.52 -15.90 -18.37
CA LYS A 102 -16.71 -16.80 -19.51
C LYS A 102 -15.46 -17.60 -19.87
N TYR A 103 -14.30 -16.96 -19.88
CA TYR A 103 -13.06 -17.53 -20.41
C TYR A 103 -12.00 -17.80 -19.34
N GLY A 104 -12.23 -17.34 -18.10
CA GLY A 104 -11.20 -17.29 -17.08
C GLY A 104 -10.13 -16.23 -17.38
N VAL A 105 -9.25 -16.00 -16.40
CA VAL A 105 -8.18 -15.01 -16.52
C VAL A 105 -6.92 -15.50 -15.80
N LYS A 106 -5.76 -15.22 -16.40
CA LYS A 106 -4.44 -15.45 -15.80
C LYS A 106 -3.71 -14.12 -15.63
N TYR A 107 -2.89 -14.00 -14.60
CA TYR A 107 -2.14 -12.76 -14.30
C TYR A 107 -0.64 -13.02 -14.32
N LYS A 108 0.10 -12.02 -14.79
CA LYS A 108 1.54 -11.87 -14.56
C LYS A 108 1.76 -10.50 -13.94
N VAL A 109 2.29 -10.46 -12.72
CA VAL A 109 2.34 -9.24 -11.90
C VAL A 109 3.74 -9.04 -11.34
N ILE A 110 4.21 -7.81 -11.47
CA ILE A 110 5.44 -7.31 -10.87
C ILE A 110 5.02 -6.34 -9.76
N THR A 111 5.63 -6.49 -8.59
CA THR A 111 5.37 -5.63 -7.43
C THR A 111 6.67 -5.03 -6.94
N GLU A 112 6.63 -3.76 -6.59
CA GLU A 112 7.78 -3.02 -6.11
C GLU A 112 7.40 -2.15 -4.91
N TRP A 113 8.28 -2.04 -3.93
CA TRP A 113 8.11 -1.11 -2.83
C TRP A 113 8.17 0.33 -3.33
N VAL A 114 7.22 1.14 -2.88
CA VAL A 114 7.28 2.59 -3.06
C VAL A 114 7.93 3.18 -1.82
N ARG A 115 9.07 3.83 -1.99
CA ARG A 115 9.79 4.57 -0.96
C ARG A 115 9.64 6.08 -1.17
#